data_AF-A0A0C2I196-F1
#
_entry.id   AF-A0A0C2I196-F1
#
_cell.length_a   1.000
_cell.length_b   1.000
_cell.length_c   1.000
_cell.angle_alpha   90.00
_cell.angle_beta   90.00
_cell.angle_gamma   90.00
#
_symmetry.space_group_name_H-M   'P 1'
#
loop_
_entity.id
_entity.type
_entity.pdbx_description
1 polymer ?
#
loop_
_entity_poly.entity_id
_entity_poly.type
_entity_poly.pdbx_seq_one_letter_code
_entity_poly.pdbx_strand_id
1 'polypeptide(L)'
;MFKITPNPPTLSSAEAIDPQAAERAFAHYNLTPGANPKPTRATPTRDLLPEAQSQEEALVNAYSILQSAAATAYENADNQTGANRKVAMGVVHLIELAQLWVDSVLDKRMAGVSG
;
A
#
# COMPACT_ATOMS: atom_id res chain seq x y z
N MET A 1 3.57 47.25 4.88
CA MET A 1 4.52 46.47 4.07
C MET A 1 3.77 45.93 2.85
N PHE A 2 4.00 46.49 1.67
CA PHE A 2 3.42 45.97 0.44
C PHE A 2 4.14 44.68 0.07
N LYS A 3 3.42 43.55 0.01
CA LYS A 3 3.94 42.33 -0.61
C LYS A 3 4.06 42.63 -2.10
N ILE A 4 5.28 42.81 -2.58
CA ILE A 4 5.57 42.76 -4.01
C ILE A 4 5.32 41.30 -4.39
N THR A 5 4.09 40.97 -4.78
CA THR A 5 3.79 39.66 -5.34
C THR A 5 4.44 39.65 -6.72
N PRO A 6 5.48 38.83 -6.95
CA PRO A 6 6.02 38.73 -8.29
C PRO A 6 4.91 38.20 -9.19
N ASN A 7 4.75 38.80 -10.37
CA ASN A 7 3.85 38.24 -11.37
C ASN A 7 4.25 36.79 -11.62
N PRO A 8 3.29 35.86 -11.68
CA PRO A 8 3.61 34.47 -12.01
C PRO A 8 4.34 34.47 -13.35
N PRO A 9 5.35 33.58 -13.52
CA PRO A 9 5.96 33.40 -14.83
C PRO A 9 4.84 33.14 -15.84
N THR A 10 4.93 33.73 -17.03
CA THR A 10 4.06 33.39 -18.15
C THR A 10 4.35 31.94 -18.51
N LEU A 11 3.74 31.01 -17.78
CA LEU A 11 3.78 29.60 -18.06
C LEU A 11 3.00 29.40 -19.34
N SER A 12 3.68 29.48 -20.48
CA SER A 12 3.35 28.63 -21.62
C SER A 12 3.68 27.18 -21.24
N SER A 13 3.07 26.65 -20.17
CA SER A 13 3.15 25.23 -19.81
C SER A 13 2.21 24.38 -20.67
N ALA A 14 1.67 24.96 -21.75
CA ALA A 14 1.02 24.23 -22.83
C ALA A 14 1.97 24.00 -24.02
N GLU A 15 3.22 24.46 -23.98
CA GLU A 15 4.21 24.09 -24.99
C GLU A 15 4.91 22.79 -24.62
N ALA A 16 4.41 21.75 -25.28
CA ALA A 16 4.99 20.43 -25.46
C ALA A 16 5.07 19.55 -24.21
N ILE A 17 3.91 19.13 -23.70
CA ILE A 17 3.84 17.73 -23.23
C ILE A 17 4.30 16.89 -24.42
N ASP A 18 5.48 16.26 -24.30
CA ASP A 18 5.97 15.33 -25.33
C ASP A 18 4.86 14.31 -25.60
N PRO A 19 4.26 14.30 -26.81
CA PRO A 19 3.16 13.40 -27.10
C PRO A 19 3.58 11.94 -26.92
N GLN A 20 4.88 11.64 -27.06
CA GLN A 20 5.42 10.31 -26.79
C GLN A 20 5.53 10.00 -25.28
N ALA A 21 5.76 10.99 -24.43
CA ALA A 21 5.67 10.83 -22.98
C ALA A 21 4.22 10.62 -22.53
N ALA A 22 3.27 11.35 -23.12
CA ALA A 22 1.85 11.17 -22.88
C ALA A 22 1.38 9.77 -23.33
N GLU A 23 1.79 9.33 -24.52
CA GLU A 23 1.45 7.99 -25.05
C GLU A 23 2.05 6.87 -24.19
N ARG A 24 3.31 7.03 -23.75
CA ARG A 24 3.95 6.09 -22.80
C ARG A 24 3.19 6.01 -21.48
N ALA A 25 2.72 7.14 -20.96
CA ALA A 25 1.91 7.16 -19.74
C ALA A 25 0.56 6.47 -19.96
N PHE A 26 -0.14 6.75 -21.07
CA PHE A 26 -1.40 6.08 -21.39
C PHE A 26 -1.25 4.57 -21.58
N ALA A 27 -0.17 4.12 -22.22
CA ALA A 27 0.15 2.70 -22.35
C ALA A 27 0.43 2.05 -20.99
N HIS A 28 1.19 2.72 -20.12
CA HIS A 28 1.52 2.22 -18.79
C HIS A 28 0.28 2.04 -17.90
N TYR A 29 -0.74 2.87 -18.07
CA TYR A 29 -1.99 2.81 -17.30
C TYR A 29 -3.17 2.21 -18.08
N ASN A 30 -2.96 1.72 -19.30
CA ASN A 30 -3.99 1.18 -20.20
C ASN A 30 -5.17 2.15 -20.47
N LEU A 31 -4.88 3.45 -20.57
CA LEU A 31 -5.87 4.53 -20.70
C LEU A 31 -6.12 4.96 -22.16
N THR A 32 -5.81 4.12 -23.14
CA THR A 32 -5.88 4.48 -24.56
C THR A 32 -7.32 4.80 -25.02
N PRO A 33 -7.56 5.95 -25.69
CA PRO A 33 -8.90 6.33 -26.17
C PRO A 33 -9.41 5.33 -27.20
N GLY A 34 -10.50 4.63 -26.87
CA GLY A 34 -11.10 3.60 -27.73
C GLY A 34 -10.89 2.17 -27.25
N ALA A 35 -10.12 1.96 -26.18
CA ALA A 35 -10.22 0.73 -25.41
C ALA A 35 -11.61 0.71 -24.76
N ASN A 36 -12.48 -0.17 -25.23
CA ASN A 36 -13.68 -0.54 -24.47
C ASN A 36 -13.20 -0.88 -23.06
N PRO A 37 -13.70 -0.22 -21.99
CA PRO A 37 -13.39 -0.64 -20.63
C PRO A 37 -14.01 -2.03 -20.48
N LYS A 38 -13.23 -3.06 -20.80
CA LYS A 38 -13.56 -4.43 -20.45
C LYS A 38 -13.79 -4.36 -18.95
N PRO A 39 -15.01 -4.68 -18.46
CA PRO A 39 -15.37 -4.42 -17.08
C PRO A 39 -14.23 -4.97 -16.25
N THR A 40 -13.52 -4.06 -15.58
CA THR A 40 -12.37 -4.38 -14.76
C THR A 40 -12.89 -5.40 -13.78
N ARG A 41 -12.66 -6.68 -14.11
CA ARG A 41 -12.88 -7.79 -13.21
C ARG A 41 -12.10 -7.36 -11.99
N ALA A 42 -12.83 -7.07 -10.90
CA ALA A 42 -12.28 -6.51 -9.68
C ALA A 42 -10.88 -7.08 -9.51
N THR A 43 -9.87 -6.22 -9.69
CA THR A 43 -8.48 -6.64 -9.69
C THR A 43 -8.33 -7.47 -8.42
N PRO A 44 -8.00 -8.77 -8.52
CA PRO A 44 -7.82 -9.55 -7.33
C PRO A 44 -6.81 -8.78 -6.49
N THR A 45 -7.06 -8.64 -5.18
CA THR A 45 -6.24 -7.85 -4.25
C THR A 45 -4.75 -8.22 -4.32
N ARG A 46 -4.45 -9.37 -4.93
CA ARG A 46 -3.12 -9.85 -5.34
C ARG A 46 -2.35 -8.90 -6.26
N ASP A 47 -3.00 -8.16 -7.15
CA ASP A 47 -2.32 -7.20 -8.06
C ASP A 47 -1.86 -5.91 -7.35
N LEU A 48 -2.30 -5.69 -6.10
CA LEU A 48 -1.86 -4.57 -5.26
C LEU A 48 -0.70 -4.96 -4.33
N LEU A 49 -0.41 -6.26 -4.20
CA LEU A 49 0.72 -6.73 -3.41
C LEU A 49 1.95 -6.72 -4.33
N PRO A 50 3.08 -6.12 -3.92
CA PRO A 50 4.34 -6.29 -4.63
C PRO A 50 4.56 -7.79 -4.89
N GLU A 51 4.92 -8.16 -6.12
CA GLU A 51 5.28 -9.55 -6.41
C GLU A 51 6.53 -9.89 -5.58
N ALA A 52 6.30 -10.55 -4.45
CA ALA A 52 7.38 -11.04 -3.62
C ALA A 52 8.17 -12.08 -4.43
N GLN A 53 9.44 -11.79 -4.65
CA GLN A 53 10.33 -12.63 -5.46
C GLN A 53 10.71 -13.91 -4.71
N SER A 54 10.60 -13.88 -3.37
CA SER A 54 10.82 -15.03 -2.49
C SER A 54 9.71 -15.17 -1.43
N GLN A 55 9.56 -16.39 -0.91
CA GLN A 55 8.62 -16.65 0.19
C GLN A 55 9.01 -15.89 1.47
N GLU A 56 10.30 -15.67 1.70
CA GLU A 56 10.80 -14.88 2.84
C GLU A 56 10.38 -13.42 2.69
N GLU A 57 10.59 -12.83 1.52
CA GLU A 57 10.15 -11.47 1.21
C GLU A 57 8.62 -11.32 1.35
N ALA A 58 7.85 -12.34 0.96
CA ALA A 58 6.41 -12.35 1.16
C ALA A 58 6.02 -12.33 2.65
N LEU A 59 6.74 -13.07 3.50
CA LEU A 59 6.50 -13.11 4.94
C LEU A 59 6.95 -11.81 5.64
N VAL A 60 8.08 -11.23 5.23
CA VAL A 60 8.52 -9.92 5.70
C VAL A 60 7.52 -8.82 5.33
N ASN A 61 6.99 -8.85 4.10
CA ASN A 61 5.93 -7.93 3.68
C ASN A 61 4.62 -8.16 4.45
N ALA A 62 4.25 -9.42 4.72
CA ALA A 62 3.09 -9.71 5.56
C ALA A 62 3.27 -9.16 6.99
N TYR A 63 4.47 -9.29 7.56
CA TYR A 63 4.81 -8.77 8.88
C TYR A 63 4.69 -7.24 8.96
N SER A 64 5.19 -6.52 7.94
CA SER A 64 5.08 -5.05 7.89
C SER A 64 3.62 -4.57 7.75
N ILE A 65 2.80 -5.29 6.96
CA ILE A 65 1.35 -5.05 6.86
C ILE A 65 0.68 -5.27 8.22
N LEU A 66 1.01 -6.36 8.91
CA LEU A 66 0.45 -6.64 10.24
C LEU A 66 0.84 -5.57 11.27
N GLN A 67 2.08 -5.05 11.24
CA GLN A 67 2.46 -3.93 12.10
C GLN A 67 1.63 -2.67 11.81
N SER A 68 1.44 -2.36 10.53
CA SER A 68 0.63 -1.21 10.10
C SER A 68 -0.83 -1.36 10.52
N ALA A 69 -1.36 -2.59 10.41
CA ALA A 69 -2.71 -2.93 10.86
C ALA A 69 -2.84 -2.82 12.38
N ALA A 70 -1.85 -3.29 13.15
CA ALA A 70 -1.83 -3.17 14.60
C ALA A 70 -1.84 -1.70 15.03
N ALA A 71 -0.96 -0.86 14.47
CA ALA A 71 -0.94 0.58 14.75
C ALA A 71 -2.30 1.24 14.46
N THR A 72 -2.92 0.89 13.33
CA THR A 72 -4.25 1.39 12.95
C THR A 72 -5.34 0.92 13.93
N ALA A 73 -5.30 -0.33 14.36
CA ALA A 73 -6.26 -0.89 15.29
C ALA A 73 -6.10 -0.32 16.71
N TYR A 74 -4.87 -0.08 17.16
CA TYR A 74 -4.56 0.61 18.41
C TYR A 74 -5.10 2.04 18.41
N GLU A 75 -4.79 2.82 17.38
CA GLU A 75 -5.33 4.18 17.22
C GLU A 75 -6.87 4.16 17.21
N ASN A 76 -7.49 3.18 16.54
CA ASN A 76 -8.94 3.03 16.55
C ASN A 76 -9.49 2.69 17.96
N ALA A 77 -8.82 1.81 18.69
CA ALA A 77 -9.22 1.41 20.03
C ALA A 77 -9.09 2.57 21.04
N ASP A 78 -8.06 3.40 20.90
CA ASP A 78 -7.83 4.57 21.75
C ASP A 78 -8.88 5.66 21.53
N ASN A 79 -9.41 5.76 20.30
CA ASN A 79 -10.50 6.67 19.96
C ASN A 79 -11.90 6.11 20.31
N GLN A 80 -11.99 4.94 20.96
CA GLN A 80 -13.26 4.31 21.35
C GLN A 80 -13.39 4.09 22.86
N THR A 81 -14.62 3.83 23.32
CA THR A 81 -14.90 3.49 24.72
C THR A 81 -15.88 2.31 24.83
N GLY A 82 -15.98 1.73 26.03
CA GLY A 82 -16.97 0.69 26.35
C GLY A 82 -16.82 -0.60 25.52
N ALA A 83 -17.92 -1.10 24.97
CA ALA A 83 -17.96 -2.34 24.22
C ALA A 83 -17.18 -2.26 22.90
N ASN A 84 -17.25 -1.13 22.19
CA ASN A 84 -16.57 -0.97 20.90
C ASN A 84 -15.05 -1.01 21.06
N ARG A 85 -14.51 -0.34 22.10
CA ARG A 85 -13.09 -0.46 22.45
C ARG A 85 -12.66 -1.90 22.71
N LYS A 86 -13.49 -2.70 23.39
CA LYS A 86 -13.17 -4.13 23.62
C LYS A 86 -13.11 -4.92 22.32
N VAL A 87 -14.00 -4.63 21.36
CA VAL A 87 -13.96 -5.25 20.03
C VAL A 87 -12.69 -4.83 19.29
N ALA A 88 -12.34 -3.55 19.29
CA ALA A 88 -11.10 -3.05 18.67
C ALA A 88 -9.84 -3.69 19.28
N MET A 89 -9.78 -3.80 20.61
CA MET A 89 -8.70 -4.54 21.30
C MET A 89 -8.69 -6.04 20.95
N GLY A 90 -9.86 -6.63 20.69
CA GLY A 90 -9.94 -7.99 20.16
C GLY A 90 -9.29 -8.13 18.78
N VAL A 91 -9.50 -7.14 17.89
CA VAL A 91 -8.85 -7.10 16.57
C VAL A 91 -7.33 -6.97 16.72
N VAL A 92 -6.84 -6.07 17.59
CA VAL A 92 -5.42 -5.94 17.93
C VAL A 92 -4.83 -7.30 18.32
N HIS A 93 -5.50 -8.01 19.24
CA HIS A 93 -5.03 -9.30 19.71
C HIS A 93 -4.95 -10.35 18.58
N LEU A 94 -5.91 -10.36 17.65
CA LEU A 94 -5.87 -11.25 16.48
C LEU A 94 -4.68 -10.93 15.56
N ILE A 95 -4.35 -9.64 15.39
CA ILE A 95 -3.21 -9.20 14.59
C ILE A 95 -1.90 -9.66 15.25
N GLU A 96 -1.75 -9.49 16.57
CA GLU A 96 -0.56 -9.93 17.32
C GLU A 96 -0.38 -11.45 17.23
N LEU A 97 -1.47 -12.23 17.33
CA LEU A 97 -1.41 -13.67 17.10
C LEU A 97 -0.90 -13.99 15.70
N ALA A 98 -1.42 -13.31 14.66
CA ALA A 98 -0.97 -13.51 13.29
C ALA A 98 0.53 -13.19 13.12
N GLN A 99 1.05 -12.16 13.79
CA GLN A 99 2.48 -11.84 13.79
C GLN A 99 3.33 -12.98 14.37
N LEU A 100 2.91 -13.58 15.49
CA LEU A 100 3.60 -14.74 16.08
C LEU A 100 3.67 -15.94 15.13
N TRP A 101 2.64 -16.16 14.31
CA TRP A 101 2.68 -17.21 13.28
C TRP A 101 3.69 -16.89 12.18
N VAL A 102 3.77 -15.63 11.73
CA VAL A 102 4.77 -15.20 10.74
C VAL A 102 6.19 -15.35 11.29
N ASP A 103 6.44 -14.88 12.51
CA ASP A 103 7.72 -14.98 13.20
C ASP A 103 8.13 -16.46 13.35
N SER A 104 7.21 -17.32 13.77
CA SER A 104 7.48 -18.76 13.89
C SER A 104 7.89 -19.42 12.56
N VAL A 105 7.29 -19.00 11.44
CA VAL A 105 7.64 -19.54 10.11
C VAL A 105 9.02 -19.02 9.66
N LEU A 106 9.34 -17.76 9.94
CA LEU A 106 10.64 -17.17 9.64
C LEU A 106 11.76 -17.84 10.46
N ASP A 107 11.57 -18.01 11.77
CA ASP A 107 12.54 -18.65 12.66
C ASP A 107 12.84 -20.10 12.27
N LYS A 108 11.81 -20.86 11.87
CA LYS A 108 11.97 -22.25 11.42
C LYS A 108 12.86 -22.38 10.19
N ARG A 109 12.90 -21.37 9.33
CA ARG A 109 13.79 -21.36 8.15
C ARG A 109 15.23 -21.06 8.53
N MET A 110 15.46 -20.16 9.48
CA MET A 110 16.82 -19.83 9.93
C MET A 110 17.52 -21.05 10.55
N ALA A 111 16.78 -21.89 11.28
CA ALA A 111 17.31 -23.13 11.85
C ALA A 111 17.69 -24.19 10.80
N GLY A 112 17.04 -24.21 9.63
CA GLY A 112 17.30 -25.18 8.56
C GLY A 112 18.50 -24.86 7.67
N VAL A 113 19.04 -23.64 7.73
CA VAL A 113 20.21 -23.21 6.94
C VAL A 113 21.54 -23.54 7.62
N SER A 114 21.52 -23.91 8.90
CA SER A 114 22.73 -24.20 9.70
C SER A 114 23.03 -25.71 9.86
N GLY A 115 22.38 -26.58 9.07
CA GLY A 115 22.52 -28.05 9.16
C GLY A 115 23.21 -28.67 7.95
#